data_AF-A0A240ADZ1-F1
#
_entry.id   AF-A0A240ADZ1-F1
#
_cell.length_a   1.000
_cell.length_b   1.000
_cell.length_c   1.000
_cell.angle_alpha   90.00
_cell.angle_beta   90.00
_cell.angle_gamma   90.00
#
_symmetry.space_group_name_H-M   'P 1'
#
loop_
_entity.id
_entity.type
_entity.pdbx_description
1 polymer ?
#
loop_
_entity_poly.entity_id
_entity_poly.type
_entity_poly.pdbx_seq_one_letter_code
_entity_poly.pdbx_strand_id
1 'polypeptide(L)' 'MNRSHRLLSIYTRFLQREELDKVELSSEFQVSERTIIRDIQEIRNYFYDNEEWIEKKEIYYDYRRYKYLIKNQRELNF' A
#
# COMPACT_ATOMS: atom_id res chain seq x y z
N MET A 1 17.51 -3.47 -3.91
CA MET A 1 16.32 -3.34 -4.80
C MET A 1 16.16 -1.88 -5.26
N ASN A 2 15.83 -1.63 -6.54
CA ASN A 2 15.51 -0.29 -7.04
C ASN A 2 14.18 0.23 -6.44
N ARG A 3 14.12 1.49 -6.01
CA ARG A 3 12.90 2.09 -5.40
C ARG A 3 11.69 2.02 -6.33
N SER A 4 11.84 2.33 -7.61
CA SER A 4 10.73 2.32 -8.57
C SER A 4 10.13 0.93 -8.72
N HIS A 5 10.98 -0.10 -8.77
CA HIS A 5 10.53 -1.49 -8.81
C HIS A 5 9.77 -1.88 -7.54
N ARG A 6 10.24 -1.43 -6.37
CA ARG A 6 9.56 -1.69 -5.08
C ARG A 6 8.20 -1.01 -5.00
N LEU A 7 8.10 0.26 -5.39
CA LEU A 7 6.83 0.98 -5.45
C LEU A 7 5.83 0.28 -6.37
N LEU A 8 6.25 -0.11 -7.57
CA LEU A 8 5.41 -0.85 -8.52
C LEU A 8 4.97 -2.21 -7.98
N SER A 9 5.87 -2.94 -7.30
CA SER A 9 5.53 -4.21 -6.68
C SER A 9 4.48 -4.05 -5.58
N ILE A 10 4.68 -3.11 -4.65
CA ILE A 10 3.73 -2.84 -3.55
C ILE A 10 2.37 -2.39 -4.12
N TYR A 11 2.39 -1.47 -5.10
CA TYR A 11 1.20 -1.00 -5.79
C TYR A 11 0.43 -2.15 -6.46
N THR A 12 1.11 -3.02 -7.19
CA THR A 12 0.50 -4.16 -7.90
C THR A 12 -0.16 -5.13 -6.91
N ARG A 13 0.51 -5.44 -5.79
CA ARG A 13 -0.05 -6.30 -4.75
C ARG A 13 -1.30 -5.70 -4.11
N PHE A 14 -1.31 -4.39 -3.87
CA PHE A 14 -2.53 -3.71 -3.45
C PHE A 14 -3.64 -3.83 -4.50
N LEU A 15 -3.36 -3.66 -5.80
CA LEU A 15 -4.37 -3.88 -6.85
C LEU A 15 -4.94 -5.31 -6.84
N GLN A 16 -4.14 -6.29 -6.46
CA GLN A 16 -4.53 -7.70 -6.28
C GLN A 16 -5.22 -7.98 -4.94
N ARG A 17 -5.45 -6.95 -4.11
CA ARG A 17 -6.03 -7.02 -2.77
C ARG A 17 -5.22 -7.88 -1.78
N GLU A 18 -3.92 -7.99 -1.98
CA GLU A 18 -3.05 -8.64 -1.02
C GLU A 18 -2.93 -7.83 0.27
N GLU A 19 -2.76 -8.53 1.39
CA GLU A 19 -2.47 -7.92 2.68
C GLU A 19 -0.96 -7.90 2.92
N LEU A 20 -0.42 -6.73 3.23
CA LEU A 20 1.02 -6.51 3.19
C LEU A 20 1.62 -6.30 4.58
N ASP A 21 2.65 -7.06 4.91
CA ASP A 21 3.42 -6.89 6.14
C ASP A 21 4.67 -6.05 5.90
N LYS A 22 4.87 -5.01 6.69
CA LYS A 22 6.09 -4.21 6.56
C LYS A 22 7.36 -4.99 6.89
N VAL A 23 7.31 -5.98 7.77
CA VAL A 23 8.45 -6.81 8.17
C VAL A 23 8.82 -7.78 7.05
N GLU A 24 7.82 -8.47 6.47
CA GLU A 24 8.03 -9.38 5.33
C GLU A 24 8.57 -8.62 4.12
N LEU A 25 7.95 -7.47 3.77
CA LEU A 25 8.42 -6.63 2.66
C LEU A 25 9.81 -6.03 2.91
N SER A 26 10.11 -5.66 4.15
CA SER A 26 11.44 -5.17 4.57
C SER A 26 12.51 -6.23 4.31
N SER A 27 12.23 -7.48 4.69
CA SER A 27 13.10 -8.63 4.43
C SER A 27 13.23 -8.93 2.94
N GLU A 28 12.11 -9.01 2.23
CA GLU A 28 12.04 -9.32 0.79
C GLU A 28 12.82 -8.30 -0.06
N PHE A 29 12.60 -7.01 0.21
CA PHE A 29 13.21 -5.94 -0.57
C PHE A 29 14.58 -5.49 -0.04
N GLN A 30 15.01 -6.04 1.10
CA GLN A 30 16.26 -5.70 1.79
C GLN A 30 16.38 -4.18 2.08
N VAL A 31 15.32 -3.60 2.65
CA VAL A 31 15.28 -2.19 3.07
C VAL A 31 14.66 -2.10 4.46
N SER A 32 14.82 -0.98 5.16
CA SER A 32 14.20 -0.83 6.48
C SER A 32 12.67 -0.81 6.42
N GLU A 33 12.00 -1.23 7.49
CA GLU A 33 10.54 -1.05 7.64
C GLU A 33 10.12 0.41 7.47
N ARG A 34 10.93 1.37 7.94
CA ARG A 34 10.68 2.81 7.73
C ARG A 34 10.65 3.17 6.24
N THR A 35 11.48 2.54 5.42
CA THR A 35 11.45 2.71 3.97
C THR A 35 10.15 2.17 3.38
N ILE A 36 9.70 0.98 3.81
CA ILE A 36 8.42 0.40 3.37
C ILE A 36 7.24 1.31 3.73
N ILE A 37 7.19 1.81 4.97
CA ILE A 37 6.14 2.73 5.42
C ILE A 37 6.12 3.99 4.54
N ARG A 38 7.30 4.55 4.22
CA ARG A 38 7.39 5.71 3.34
C ARG A 38 6.90 5.40 1.93
N ASP A 39 7.29 4.27 1.36
CA ASP A 39 6.84 3.90 0.02
C ASP A 39 5.32 3.67 -0.04
N ILE A 40 4.72 3.07 0.99
CA ILE A 40 3.26 2.97 1.11
C ILE A 40 2.60 4.35 1.22
N GLN A 41 3.22 5.29 1.94
CA GLN A 41 2.71 6.66 2.02
C GLN A 41 2.75 7.39 0.67
N GLU A 42 3.78 7.16 -0.14
CA GLU A 42 3.86 7.72 -1.50
C GLU A 42 2.74 7.16 -2.40
N ILE A 43 2.42 5.87 -2.26
CA ILE A 43 1.29 5.25 -2.97
C ILE A 43 -0.05 5.83 -2.49
N ARG A 44 -0.22 6.10 -1.19
CA ARG A 44 -1.41 6.79 -0.66
C ARG A 44 -1.56 8.18 -1.27
N ASN A 45 -0.49 8.96 -1.30
CA ASN A 45 -0.49 10.29 -1.89
C ASN A 45 -0.87 10.21 -3.38
N TYR A 46 -0.31 9.24 -4.12
CA TYR A 46 -0.69 9.02 -5.51
C TYR A 46 -2.18 8.71 -5.68
N PHE A 47 -2.78 7.85 -4.84
CA PHE A 47 -4.22 7.60 -4.91
C PHE A 47 -5.06 8.83 -4.59
N TYR A 48 -4.64 9.64 -3.61
CA TYR A 48 -5.32 10.88 -3.26
C TYR A 48 -5.26 11.91 -4.40
N ASP A 49 -4.08 12.14 -4.96
CA ASP A 49 -3.84 13.12 -6.02
C ASP A 49 -4.54 12.76 -7.34
N ASN A 50 -4.93 11.48 -7.51
CA ASN A 50 -5.54 10.96 -8.73
C ASN A 50 -6.96 10.41 -8.50
N GLU A 51 -7.64 10.80 -7.41
CA GLU A 51 -8.98 10.31 -7.05
C GLU A 51 -10.03 10.56 -8.15
N GLU A 52 -9.87 11.60 -8.97
CA GLU A 52 -10.78 11.90 -10.09
C GLU A 52 -10.66 10.88 -11.25
N TRP A 53 -9.49 10.24 -11.39
CA TRP A 53 -9.16 9.34 -12.49
C TRP A 53 -9.15 7.86 -12.08
N ILE A 54 -9.00 7.60 -10.77
CA ILE A 54 -8.91 6.28 -10.17
C ILE A 54 -10.07 6.15 -9.19
N GLU A 55 -10.82 5.04 -9.25
CA GLU A 55 -11.83 4.73 -8.22
C GLU A 55 -11.23 4.94 -6.83
N LYS A 56 -11.94 5.70 -5.96
CA LYS A 56 -11.39 6.09 -4.66
C LYS A 56 -10.97 4.85 -3.87
N LYS A 57 -9.66 4.78 -3.62
CA LYS A 57 -8.97 3.70 -2.93
C LYS A 57 -8.31 4.25 -1.68
N GLU A 58 -8.47 3.53 -0.58
CA GLU A 58 -7.86 3.86 0.69
C GLU A 58 -6.96 2.71 1.15
N ILE A 59 -5.69 3.01 1.43
CA ILE A 59 -4.80 2.08 2.13
C ILE A 59 -4.84 2.40 3.61
N TYR A 60 -5.19 1.44 4.46
CA TYR A 60 -5.17 1.60 5.91
C TYR A 60 -4.28 0.52 6.55
N TYR A 61 -3.89 0.75 7.81
CA TYR A 61 -3.13 -0.21 8.59
C TYR A 61 -4.04 -0.86 9.62
N ASP A 62 -4.15 -2.19 9.56
CA ASP A 62 -4.87 -2.97 10.56
C ASP A 62 -3.92 -3.27 11.73
N TYR A 63 -4.14 -2.59 12.85
CA TYR A 63 -3.33 -2.75 14.06
C TYR A 63 -3.52 -4.10 14.77
N ARG A 64 -4.61 -4.84 14.51
CA ARG A 64 -4.83 -6.17 15.09
C ARG A 64 -4.04 -7.23 14.34
N ARG A 65 -3.94 -7.07 13.01
CA ARG A 65 -3.27 -8.02 12.12
C ARG A 65 -1.84 -7.61 11.75
N TYR A 66 -1.47 -6.36 12.05
CA TYR A 66 -0.19 -5.74 11.68
C TYR A 66 0.09 -5.71 10.17
N LYS A 67 -0.98 -5.66 9.35
CA LYS A 67 -0.89 -5.63 7.88
C LYS A 67 -1.47 -4.33 7.32
N TYR A 68 -1.00 -3.94 6.15
CA TYR A 68 -1.61 -2.92 5.30
C TYR A 68 -2.62 -3.58 4.35
N LEU A 69 -3.77 -2.93 4.18
CA LEU A 69 -4.83 -3.39 3.30
C LEU A 69 -5.34 -2.22 2.46
N ILE A 70 -5.93 -2.54 1.31
CA ILE A 70 -6.63 -1.56 0.47
C ILE A 70 -8.14 -1.81 0.51
N LYS A 71 -8.94 -0.74 0.49
CA LYS A 71 -10.38 -0.77 0.32
C LYS A 71 -10.82 0.21 -0.76
N ASN A 72 -11.90 -0.13 -1.44
CA ASN A 72 -12.60 0.81 -2.31
C ASN A 72 -13.69 1.53 -1.51
N GLN A 73 -13.91 2.81 -1.75
CA GLN A 73 -14.92 3.59 -1.02
C GLN A 73 -16.35 3.04 -1.19
N ARG A 74 -16.66 2.33 -2.28
CA ARG A 74 -17.96 1.67 -2.48
C ARG A 74 -18.28 0.60 -1.43
N GLU A 75 -17.27 0.07 -0.74
CA GLU A 75 -17.43 -0.91 0.35
C GLU A 75 -17.67 -0.26 1.72
N LEU A 76 -17.71 1.09 1.80
CA LEU A 76 -17.96 1.86 3.04
C LEU A 76 -19.43 2.27 3.23
N ASN A 77 -20.33 1.87 2.33
CA ASN A 77 -21.77 2.10 2.51
C ASN A 77 -22.35 0.99 3.39
N PHE A 78 -22.45 1.26 4.70
CA PHE A 78 -23.30 0.52 5.64
C PHE A 78 -24.65 1.20 5.77
#